data_AF-A0A9P6B7L1-F1
#
_entry.id   AF-A0A9P6B7L1-F1
#
_cell.length_a   1.000
_cell.length_b   1.000
_cell.length_c   1.000
_cell.angle_alpha   90.00
_cell.angle_beta   90.00
_cell.angle_gamma   90.00
#
_symmetry.space_group_name_H-M   'P 1'
#
loop_
_entity.id
_entity.type
_entity.pdbx_description
1 polymer ?
#
loop_
_entity_poly.entity_id
_entity_poly.type
_entity_poly.pdbx_seq_one_letter_code
_entity_poly.pdbx_strand_id
1 'polypeptide(L)'
;MGILAHAIGPSTAYGCPSTCYGCPSTCYRCPSTCYGCPSTCYGCPSTCYGCPSTCYRCPRTCYGCPSTCYGCPSTCYGPPSTC
;
A
#
# COMPACT_ATOMS: atom_id res chain seq x y z
N MET A 1 -0.18 18.46 2.82
CA MET A 1 0.01 18.04 4.22
C MET A 1 -0.20 16.53 4.25
N GLY A 2 0.87 15.73 4.31
CA GLY A 2 0.73 14.28 4.36
C GLY A 2 0.33 13.82 5.76
N ILE A 3 -0.47 12.76 5.84
CA ILE A 3 -0.83 12.15 7.12
C ILE A 3 0.24 11.11 7.43
N LEU A 4 1.03 11.37 8.47
CA LEU A 4 1.91 10.35 9.03
C LEU A 4 1.10 9.57 10.07
N ALA A 5 0.55 8.43 9.65
CA ALA A 5 -0.17 7.54 10.53
C ALA A 5 0.84 6.68 11.31
N HIS A 6 1.36 7.22 12.42
CA HIS A 6 2.04 6.43 13.44
C HIS A 6 0.98 5.91 14.43
N ALA A 7 0.05 5.11 13.91
CA ALA A 7 -1.04 4.56 14.69
C ALA A 7 -0.63 3.19 15.22
N ILE A 8 -0.97 2.90 16.48
CA ILE A 8 -0.85 1.58 17.12
C ILE A 8 -2.07 0.69 16.74
N GLY A 9 -2.74 1.00 15.63
CA GLY A 9 -3.99 0.40 15.14
C GLY A 9 -4.30 0.76 13.68
N PRO A 10 -5.39 0.24 13.08
CA PRO A 10 -5.70 0.43 11.67
C PRO A 10 -5.89 1.90 11.29
N SER A 11 -5.32 2.31 10.15
CA SER A 11 -5.40 3.69 9.65
C SER A 11 -6.06 3.78 8.28
N THR A 12 -6.83 4.85 8.04
CA THR A 12 -7.44 5.10 6.73
C THR A 12 -7.20 6.54 6.28
N ALA A 13 -6.72 6.71 5.05
CA ALA A 13 -6.41 8.01 4.47
C ALA A 13 -7.20 8.25 3.17
N TYR A 14 -7.69 9.48 3.01
CA TYR A 14 -8.45 9.96 1.86
C TYR A 14 -7.90 11.30 1.37
N GLY A 15 -7.72 11.46 0.06
CA GLY A 15 -7.40 12.75 -0.56
C GLY A 15 -6.03 13.39 -0.21
N CYS A 16 -5.24 12.82 0.72
CA CYS A 16 -3.87 13.24 1.01
C CYS A 16 -2.84 12.08 1.01
N PRO A 17 -1.56 12.36 0.67
CA PRO A 17 -0.48 11.38 0.78
C PRO A 17 -0.40 10.81 2.21
N SER A 18 -0.18 9.50 2.32
CA SER A 18 -0.14 8.82 3.63
C SER A 18 1.07 7.90 3.76
N THR A 19 1.70 7.93 4.92
CA THR A 19 2.77 6.99 5.28
C THR A 19 2.39 6.25 6.56
N CYS A 20 2.44 4.92 6.52
CA CYS A 20 2.02 4.06 7.61
C CYS A 20 3.14 3.09 8.02
N TYR A 21 3.33 2.91 9.32
CA TYR A 21 4.35 2.04 9.89
C TYR A 21 3.73 1.06 10.88
N GLY A 22 3.98 -0.25 10.70
CA GLY A 22 3.69 -1.26 11.70
C GLY A 22 2.20 -1.49 12.00
N CYS A 23 1.28 -0.95 11.19
CA CYS A 23 -0.16 -1.18 11.33
C CYS A 23 -0.90 -1.29 9.99
N PRO A 24 -2.02 -2.07 9.96
CA PRO A 24 -2.83 -2.22 8.75
C PRO A 24 -3.36 -0.88 8.26
N SER A 25 -3.35 -0.66 6.95
CA SER A 25 -3.66 0.66 6.39
C SER A 25 -4.46 0.60 5.10
N THR A 26 -5.43 1.50 4.95
CA THR A 26 -6.24 1.63 3.74
C THR A 26 -6.15 3.04 3.17
N CYS A 27 -5.77 3.18 1.90
CA CYS A 27 -5.59 4.47 1.24
C CYS A 27 -6.49 4.59 0.02
N TYR A 28 -7.19 5.73 -0.08
CA TYR A 28 -8.10 6.03 -1.18
C TYR A 28 -7.68 7.27 -1.95
N ARG A 29 -7.46 7.10 -3.25
CA ARG A 29 -7.14 8.14 -4.23
C ARG A 29 -5.95 9.00 -3.81
N CYS A 30 -4.96 8.40 -3.13
CA CYS A 30 -3.72 9.06 -2.74
C CYS A 30 -2.49 8.18 -2.83
N PRO A 31 -1.31 8.79 -3.07
CA PRO A 31 -0.05 8.09 -2.94
C PRO A 31 0.15 7.61 -1.50
N SER A 32 0.52 6.34 -1.34
CA SER A 32 0.70 5.75 -0.01
C SER A 32 1.94 4.88 0.10
N THR A 33 2.62 4.99 1.23
CA THR A 33 3.78 4.17 1.56
C THR A 33 3.53 3.40 2.85
N CYS A 34 3.69 2.08 2.82
CA CYS A 34 3.44 1.22 3.97
C CYS A 34 4.65 0.36 4.32
N TYR A 35 4.98 0.28 5.60
CA TYR A 35 6.11 -0.51 6.12
C TYR A 35 5.64 -1.53 7.15
N GLY A 36 5.95 -2.81 6.90
CA GLY A 36 5.81 -3.86 7.92
C GLY A 36 4.38 -4.17 8.36
N CYS A 37 3.36 -3.76 7.60
CA CYS A 37 1.98 -4.23 7.78
C CYS A 37 1.16 -4.34 6.49
N PRO A 38 0.06 -5.11 6.49
CA PRO A 38 -0.80 -5.26 5.34
C PRO A 38 -1.45 -3.94 4.93
N SER A 39 -1.55 -3.69 3.63
CA SER A 39 -2.16 -2.45 3.13
C SER A 39 -3.02 -2.65 1.90
N THR A 40 -4.04 -1.80 1.78
CA THR A 40 -4.96 -1.78 0.65
C THR A 40 -5.04 -0.38 0.05
N CYS A 41 -4.84 -0.27 -1.26
CA CYS A 41 -4.82 1.03 -1.94
C CYS A 41 -5.80 1.05 -3.12
N TYR A 42 -6.50 2.16 -3.30
CA TYR A 42 -7.51 2.35 -4.35
C TYR A 42 -7.26 3.62 -5.15
N GLY A 43 -7.17 3.50 -6.47
CA GLY A 43 -7.06 4.62 -7.42
C GLY A 43 -5.79 5.49 -7.37
N CYS A 44 -4.71 5.13 -6.67
CA CYS A 44 -3.42 5.85 -6.66
C CYS A 44 -2.17 4.99 -6.45
N PRO A 45 -0.98 5.49 -6.85
CA PRO A 45 0.30 4.76 -6.70
C PRO A 45 0.57 4.39 -5.25
N SER A 46 1.10 3.19 -5.03
CA SER A 46 1.44 2.74 -3.67
C SER A 46 2.72 1.92 -3.62
N THR A 47 3.45 2.10 -2.52
CA THR A 47 4.72 1.41 -2.26
C THR A 47 4.64 0.69 -0.93
N CYS A 48 4.94 -0.60 -0.91
CA CYS A 48 4.93 -1.37 0.33
C CYS A 48 6.22 -2.16 0.54
N TYR A 49 6.70 -2.16 1.77
CA TYR A 49 7.93 -2.83 2.18
C TYR A 49 7.64 -3.90 3.24
N GLY A 50 8.06 -5.12 2.95
CA GLY A 50 8.05 -6.25 3.88
C GLY A 50 6.67 -6.71 4.31
N CYS A 51 5.60 -6.43 3.54
CA CYS A 51 4.25 -6.88 3.88
C CYS A 51 3.31 -7.15 2.70
N PRO A 52 2.32 -8.04 2.88
CA PRO A 52 1.34 -8.36 1.87
C PRO A 52 0.45 -7.16 1.58
N SER A 53 0.01 -7.00 0.35
CA SER A 53 -0.73 -5.78 0.00
C SER A 53 -1.52 -5.89 -1.28
N THR A 54 -2.64 -5.17 -1.32
CA THR A 54 -3.65 -5.28 -2.36
C THR A 54 -3.93 -3.92 -2.98
N CYS A 55 -3.93 -3.82 -4.30
CA CYS A 55 -4.19 -2.57 -5.01
C CYS A 55 -5.23 -2.71 -6.10
N TYR A 56 -6.08 -1.70 -6.23
CA TYR A 56 -7.16 -1.67 -7.21
C TYR A 56 -7.02 -0.47 -8.13
N ARG A 57 -6.80 -0.74 -9.43
CA ARG A 57 -6.68 0.27 -10.50
C ARG A 57 -5.58 1.29 -10.22
N CYS A 58 -4.40 0.82 -9.77
CA CYS A 58 -3.22 1.68 -9.59
C CYS A 58 -1.90 0.96 -9.84
N PRO A 59 -0.84 1.69 -10.25
CA PRO A 59 0.51 1.18 -10.20
C PRO A 59 0.93 0.88 -8.76
N ARG A 60 1.65 -0.22 -8.57
CA ARG A 60 2.09 -0.67 -7.25
C ARG A 60 3.54 -1.15 -7.26
N THR A 61 4.29 -0.82 -6.22
CA THR A 61 5.62 -1.38 -5.97
C THR A 61 5.68 -2.09 -4.63
N CYS A 62 6.24 -3.30 -4.61
CA CYS A 62 6.25 -4.19 -3.44
C CYS A 62 7.64 -4.75 -3.24
N TYR A 63 8.11 -4.79 -2.00
CA TYR A 63 9.39 -5.37 -1.64
C TYR A 63 9.21 -6.45 -0.58
N GLY A 64 9.71 -7.66 -0.84
CA GLY A 64 9.85 -8.73 0.14
C GLY A 64 8.58 -9.43 0.60
N CYS A 65 7.43 -9.24 -0.06
CA CYS A 65 6.16 -9.89 0.28
C CYS A 65 5.21 -10.06 -0.92
N PRO A 66 4.23 -11.00 -0.81
CA PRO A 66 3.29 -11.26 -1.88
C PRO A 66 2.35 -10.07 -2.08
N SER A 67 1.90 -9.89 -3.31
CA SER A 67 1.21 -8.69 -3.73
C SER A 67 0.05 -9.07 -4.65
N THR A 68 -1.10 -8.44 -4.45
CA THR A 68 -2.25 -8.57 -5.36
C THR A 68 -2.55 -7.22 -6.00
N CYS A 69 -2.71 -7.19 -7.32
CA CYS A 69 -3.17 -6.00 -8.02
C CYS A 69 -4.29 -6.32 -8.99
N TYR A 70 -5.24 -5.40 -9.14
CA TYR A 70 -6.37 -5.56 -10.05
C TYR A 70 -6.41 -4.42 -11.05
N GLY A 71 -6.24 -4.75 -12.34
CA GLY A 71 -6.45 -3.83 -13.46
C GLY A 71 -5.39 -2.73 -13.60
N CYS A 72 -4.14 -2.99 -13.21
CA CYS A 72 -3.00 -2.07 -13.34
C CYS A 72 -1.65 -2.80 -13.29
N PRO A 73 -0.53 -2.14 -13.65
CA PRO A 73 0.80 -2.72 -13.52
C PRO A 73 1.23 -2.85 -12.05
N SER A 74 1.90 -3.96 -11.70
CA SER A 74 2.65 -4.05 -10.44
C SER A 74 4.10 -4.42 -10.67
N THR A 75 4.95 -4.01 -9.74
CA THR A 75 6.35 -4.38 -9.68
C THR A 75 6.64 -4.94 -8.30
N CYS A 76 7.04 -6.20 -8.25
CA CYS A 76 7.23 -6.90 -6.99
C CYS A 76 8.64 -7.48 -6.94
N TYR A 77 9.42 -7.02 -5.97
CA TYR A 77 10.76 -7.49 -5.68
C TYR A 77 10.67 -8.46 -4.50
N GLY A 78 10.32 -9.73 -4.77
CA GLY A 78 10.15 -10.74 -3.72
C GLY A 78 9.29 -11.93 -4.16
N PRO A 79 8.53 -12.56 -3.23
CA PRO A 79 7.70 -13.73 -3.51
C PRO A 79 6.61 -13.45 -4.57
N PRO A 80 5.98 -14.51 -5.12
CA PRO A 80 5.06 -14.37 -6.24
C PRO A 80 3.96 -13.35 -5.98
N SER A 81 3.64 -12.61 -7.02
CA SER A 81 2.66 -11.53 -6.99
C SER A 81 1.67 -11.73 -8.11
N THR A 82 0.40 -11.50 -7.81
CA THR A 82 -0.71 -11.77 -8.70
C THR A 82 -1.30 -10.45 -9.18
N CYS A 83 -1.33 -10.31 -10.49
CA CYS A 83 -2.01 -9.28 -11.25
C CYS A 83 -2.64 -9.96 -12.46
#